data_AF-M3G3I2-F1
#
_entry.id   AF-M3G3I2-F1
#
_cell.length_a   1.000
_cell.length_b   1.000
_cell.length_c   1.000
_cell.angle_alpha   90.00
_cell.angle_beta   90.00
_cell.angle_gamma   90.00
#
_symmetry.space_group_name_H-M   'P 1'
#
loop_
_entity.id
_entity.type
_entity.pdbx_description
1 polymer ?
#
loop_
_entity_poly.entity_id
_entity_poly.type
_entity_poly.pdbx_seq_one_letter_code
_entity_poly.pdbx_strand_id
1 'polypeptide(L)'
;MNLKKSMFVFLIALVLFLLYTIFVTEKGIQSLTPVAKFEERDYGKLAEEASKDLQAYLRIKTVRGNEKQAALFLKSLFDKRGIKTTIFNVPEKPERASIMAEIKGSDPEGGLILTNHIDVVEADPNEWDEAPFSGVRKGDRIYGRGAVDMKGLGIMELYTFFLIHDSGIKLKKT
;
A
#
# COMPACT_ATOMS: atom_id res chain seq x y z
N MET A 1 -29.28 -5.48 52.54
CA MET A 1 -29.75 -4.75 51.33
C MET A 1 -30.49 -5.74 50.43
N ASN A 2 -31.68 -5.41 49.92
CA ASN A 2 -32.50 -6.33 49.12
C ASN A 2 -31.85 -6.60 47.76
N LEU A 3 -31.62 -7.88 47.40
CA LEU A 3 -30.95 -8.29 46.16
C LEU A 3 -31.59 -7.67 44.91
N LYS A 4 -32.92 -7.52 44.89
CA LYS A 4 -33.64 -6.85 43.78
C LYS A 4 -33.30 -5.36 43.68
N LYS A 5 -33.11 -4.66 44.81
CA LYS A 5 -32.65 -3.25 44.82
C LYS A 5 -31.21 -3.13 44.33
N SER A 6 -30.30 -4.02 44.75
CA SER A 6 -28.92 -4.01 44.26
C SER A 6 -28.82 -4.26 42.75
N MET A 7 -29.60 -5.22 42.24
CA MET A 7 -29.63 -5.53 40.81
C MET A 7 -30.19 -4.35 39.98
N PHE A 8 -31.20 -3.65 40.50
CA PHE A 8 -31.76 -2.47 39.85
C PHE A 8 -30.77 -1.30 39.81
N VAL A 9 -30.05 -1.05 40.92
CA VAL A 9 -29.00 -0.01 40.97
C VAL A 9 -27.84 -0.33 40.02
N PHE A 10 -27.42 -1.60 39.97
CA PHE A 10 -26.40 -2.04 39.02
C PHE A 10 -26.82 -1.84 37.57
N LEU A 11 -28.07 -2.17 37.23
CA LEU A 11 -28.60 -1.99 35.87
C LEU A 11 -28.60 -0.51 35.46
N ILE A 12 -29.02 0.39 36.36
CA ILE A 12 -28.97 1.84 36.12
C ILE A 12 -27.53 2.30 35.92
N ALA A 13 -26.60 1.88 36.78
CA ALA A 13 -25.19 2.23 36.66
C ALA A 13 -24.58 1.75 35.34
N LEU A 14 -24.92 0.52 34.91
CA LEU A 14 -24.48 -0.04 33.63
C LEU A 14 -25.05 0.76 32.44
N VAL A 15 -26.34 1.11 32.46
CA VAL A 15 -26.96 1.94 31.41
C VAL A 15 -26.30 3.31 31.34
N LEU A 16 -26.06 3.96 32.49
CA LEU A 16 -25.38 5.26 32.54
C LEU A 16 -23.93 5.16 32.05
N PHE A 17 -23.22 4.09 32.39
CA PHE A 17 -21.88 3.83 31.88
C PHE A 17 -21.85 3.64 30.36
N LEU A 18 -22.80 2.86 29.81
CA LEU A 18 -22.92 2.65 28.37
C LEU A 18 -23.30 3.94 27.61
N LEU A 19 -24.20 4.75 28.17
CA LEU A 19 -24.53 6.05 27.59
C LEU A 19 -23.32 6.99 27.65
N TYR A 20 -22.59 7.02 28.78
CA TYR A 20 -21.38 7.80 28.90
C TYR A 20 -20.31 7.40 27.88
N THR A 21 -20.06 6.10 27.68
CA THR A 21 -19.12 5.64 26.67
C THR A 21 -19.56 6.08 25.29
N ILE A 22 -20.80 5.81 24.86
CA ILE A 22 -21.31 6.25 23.55
C ILE A 22 -21.12 7.77 23.36
N PHE A 23 -21.61 8.59 24.28
CA PHE A 23 -21.57 10.05 24.12
C PHE A 23 -20.18 10.68 24.28
N VAL A 24 -19.22 10.01 24.91
CA VAL A 24 -17.86 10.53 25.09
C VAL A 24 -16.89 9.95 24.05
N THR A 25 -17.00 8.66 23.72
CA THR A 25 -16.09 8.01 22.75
C THR A 25 -16.48 8.29 21.30
N GLU A 26 -17.77 8.48 20.99
CA GLU A 26 -18.20 8.73 19.60
C GLU A 26 -18.10 10.19 19.15
N LYS A 27 -17.90 11.14 20.09
CA LYS A 27 -17.74 12.58 19.77
C LYS A 27 -16.52 12.91 18.88
N GLY A 28 -15.63 11.96 18.63
CA GLY A 28 -14.42 12.15 17.84
C GLY A 28 -14.53 11.74 16.36
N ILE A 29 -15.56 11.01 15.95
CA ILE A 29 -15.66 10.52 14.56
C ILE A 29 -16.42 11.54 13.74
N GLN A 30 -15.71 12.56 13.25
CA GLN A 30 -16.25 13.46 12.24
C GLN A 30 -16.36 12.70 10.92
N SER A 31 -17.60 12.52 10.44
CA SER A 31 -17.83 12.02 9.09
C SER A 31 -17.29 13.06 8.10
N LEU A 32 -16.17 12.74 7.45
CA LEU A 32 -15.66 13.52 6.35
C LEU A 32 -16.44 13.12 5.10
N THR A 33 -17.16 14.06 4.51
CA THR A 33 -17.68 13.86 3.16
C THR A 33 -16.51 14.02 2.19
N PRO A 34 -16.13 13.00 1.42
CA PRO A 34 -15.06 13.13 0.45
C PRO A 34 -15.42 14.24 -0.53
N VAL A 35 -14.57 15.26 -0.64
CA VAL A 35 -14.70 16.33 -1.66
C VAL A 35 -14.29 15.82 -3.04
N ALA A 36 -13.57 14.69 -3.08
CA ALA A 36 -13.15 14.04 -4.32
C ALA A 36 -14.37 13.59 -5.13
N LYS A 37 -14.45 14.06 -6.38
CA LYS A 37 -15.42 13.52 -7.34
C LYS A 37 -14.99 12.11 -7.71
N PHE A 38 -15.89 11.15 -7.53
CA PHE A 38 -15.66 9.81 -8.05
C PHE A 38 -15.67 9.89 -9.59
N GLU A 39 -14.54 9.60 -10.20
CA GLU A 39 -14.46 9.40 -11.64
C GLU A 39 -14.65 7.92 -11.94
N GLU A 40 -15.62 7.60 -12.78
CA GLU A 40 -15.80 6.25 -13.27
C GLU A 40 -14.57 5.87 -14.10
N ARG A 41 -13.85 4.84 -13.64
CA ARG A 41 -12.66 4.31 -14.29
C ARG A 41 -12.82 2.82 -14.53
N ASP A 42 -12.21 2.32 -15.60
CA ASP A 42 -12.13 0.89 -15.88
C ASP A 42 -11.10 0.25 -14.95
N TYR A 43 -11.55 -0.11 -13.75
CA TYR A 43 -10.73 -0.82 -12.76
C TYR A 43 -10.34 -2.23 -13.22
N GLY A 44 -11.07 -2.83 -14.16
CA GLY A 44 -10.70 -4.12 -14.76
C GLY A 44 -9.43 -3.99 -15.59
N LYS A 45 -9.37 -2.98 -16.46
CA LYS A 45 -8.17 -2.66 -17.24
C LYS A 45 -7.00 -2.28 -16.33
N LEU A 46 -7.25 -1.46 -15.31
CA LEU A 46 -6.22 -1.06 -14.34
C LEU A 46 -5.63 -2.27 -13.60
N ALA A 47 -6.48 -3.18 -13.14
CA ALA A 47 -6.06 -4.41 -12.47
C ALA A 47 -5.25 -5.32 -13.40
N GLU A 48 -5.59 -5.36 -14.69
CA GLU A 48 -4.84 -6.14 -15.69
C GLU A 48 -3.45 -5.53 -15.97
N GLU A 49 -3.35 -4.20 -16.05
CA GLU A 49 -2.07 -3.49 -16.17
C GLU A 49 -1.19 -3.73 -14.94
N ALA A 50 -1.74 -3.55 -13.74
CA ALA A 50 -1.05 -3.81 -12.48
C ALA A 50 -0.59 -5.27 -12.37
N SER A 51 -1.42 -6.22 -12.81
CA SER A 51 -1.07 -7.65 -12.84
C SER A 51 0.10 -7.93 -13.78
N LYS A 52 0.19 -7.25 -14.92
CA LYS A 52 1.33 -7.40 -15.85
C LYS A 52 2.61 -6.81 -15.28
N ASP A 53 2.51 -5.63 -14.65
CA ASP A 53 3.65 -5.00 -13.99
C ASP A 53 4.15 -5.83 -12.81
N LEU A 54 3.26 -6.42 -12.01
CA LEU A 54 3.64 -7.36 -10.94
C LEU A 54 4.38 -8.58 -11.51
N GLN A 55 3.86 -9.21 -12.56
CA GLN A 55 4.54 -10.34 -13.20
C GLN A 55 5.94 -9.96 -13.70
N ALA A 56 6.10 -8.78 -14.32
CA ALA A 56 7.40 -8.29 -14.75
C ALA A 56 8.33 -8.02 -13.54
N TYR A 57 7.80 -7.45 -12.47
CA TYR A 57 8.54 -7.13 -11.26
C TYR A 57 9.05 -8.38 -10.53
N LEU A 58 8.25 -9.45 -10.50
CA LEU A 58 8.62 -10.74 -9.90
C LEU A 58 9.76 -11.45 -10.65
N ARG A 59 9.93 -11.16 -11.94
CA ARG A 59 11.04 -11.70 -12.75
C ARG A 59 12.38 -11.04 -12.41
N ILE A 60 12.35 -9.89 -11.75
CA ILE A 60 13.56 -9.21 -11.28
C ILE A 60 13.98 -9.84 -9.95
N LYS A 61 14.99 -10.69 -10.00
CA LYS A 61 15.56 -11.37 -8.83
C LYS A 61 16.30 -10.36 -7.95
N THR A 62 15.69 -9.99 -6.83
CA THR A 62 16.22 -9.04 -5.83
C THR A 62 16.62 -9.75 -4.53
N VAL A 63 17.25 -10.92 -4.63
CA VAL A 63 17.67 -11.73 -3.48
C VAL A 63 18.94 -11.12 -2.87
N ARG A 64 18.79 -10.37 -1.76
CA ARG A 64 19.89 -9.71 -1.02
C ARG A 64 20.92 -9.00 -1.92
N GLY A 65 20.44 -8.35 -2.97
CA GLY A 65 21.24 -7.74 -4.02
C GLY A 65 20.38 -7.46 -5.25
N ASN A 66 20.89 -6.66 -6.19
CA ASN A 66 20.21 -6.31 -7.45
C ASN A 66 18.93 -5.44 -7.29
N GLU A 67 18.69 -4.88 -6.10
CA GLU A 67 17.58 -3.99 -5.79
C GLU A 67 17.57 -2.74 -6.68
N LYS A 68 18.73 -2.32 -7.17
CA LYS A 68 18.85 -1.24 -8.16
C LYS A 68 18.10 -1.53 -9.46
N GLN A 69 18.05 -2.78 -9.92
CA GLN A 69 17.28 -3.13 -11.12
C GLN A 69 15.78 -3.01 -10.87
N ALA A 70 15.33 -3.39 -9.67
CA ALA A 70 13.96 -3.16 -9.24
C ALA A 70 13.63 -1.65 -9.15
N ALA A 71 14.52 -0.85 -8.56
CA ALA A 71 14.36 0.60 -8.50
C ALA A 71 14.29 1.24 -9.90
N LEU A 72 15.13 0.79 -10.84
CA LEU A 72 15.10 1.25 -12.23
C LEU A 72 13.84 0.82 -12.98
N PHE A 73 13.35 -0.40 -12.73
CA PHE A 73 12.08 -0.86 -13.26
C PHE A 73 10.92 0.02 -12.77
N LEU A 74 10.82 0.25 -11.45
CA LEU A 74 9.79 1.12 -10.88
C LEU A 74 9.92 2.55 -11.42
N LYS A 75 11.14 3.09 -11.53
CA LYS A 75 11.40 4.38 -12.17
C LYS A 75 10.83 4.43 -13.58
N SER A 76 11.01 3.38 -14.38
CA SER A 76 10.46 3.34 -15.75
C SER A 76 8.93 3.44 -15.78
N LEU A 77 8.24 2.94 -14.75
CA LEU A 77 6.79 3.05 -14.62
C LEU A 77 6.36 4.49 -14.25
N PHE A 78 7.10 5.16 -13.37
CA PHE A 78 6.91 6.58 -13.06
C PHE A 78 7.21 7.48 -14.26
N ASP A 79 8.30 7.21 -14.99
CA ASP A 79 8.73 7.98 -16.17
C ASP A 79 7.66 7.99 -17.26
N LYS A 80 6.94 6.88 -17.48
CA LYS A 80 5.81 6.80 -18.42
C LYS A 80 4.70 7.83 -18.13
N ARG A 81 4.59 8.31 -16.89
CA ARG A 81 3.63 9.33 -16.44
C ARG A 81 4.27 10.70 -16.23
N GLY A 82 5.54 10.87 -16.59
CA GLY A 82 6.28 12.12 -16.37
C GLY A 82 6.53 12.44 -14.90
N ILE A 83 6.42 11.46 -14.00
CA ILE A 83 6.61 11.66 -12.56
C ILE A 83 8.10 11.56 -12.25
N LYS A 84 8.64 12.59 -11.59
CA LYS A 84 10.04 12.60 -11.16
C LYS A 84 10.25 11.68 -9.96
N THR A 85 11.35 10.93 -9.99
CA THR A 85 11.75 10.03 -8.90
C THR A 85 13.19 10.29 -8.50
N THR A 86 13.51 10.09 -7.23
CA THR A 86 14.88 10.08 -6.73
C THR A 86 15.31 8.65 -6.44
N ILE A 87 16.47 8.23 -6.94
CA ILE A 87 17.10 6.95 -6.59
C ILE A 87 18.21 7.22 -5.58
N PHE A 88 18.12 6.57 -4.42
CA PHE A 88 19.12 6.61 -3.37
C PHE A 88 20.00 5.36 -3.47
N ASN A 89 21.26 5.53 -3.89
CA ASN A 89 22.22 4.43 -3.94
C ASN A 89 22.90 4.26 -2.58
N VAL A 90 23.24 3.03 -2.21
CA VAL A 90 24.01 2.76 -1.00
C VAL A 90 25.51 2.89 -1.31
N PRO A 91 26.29 3.70 -0.56
CA PRO A 91 27.74 3.76 -0.73
C PRO A 91 28.36 2.37 -0.65
N GLU A 92 29.34 2.11 -1.52
CA GLU A 92 30.08 0.82 -1.61
C GLU A 92 29.23 -0.40 -2.01
N LYS A 93 27.92 -0.24 -2.25
CA LYS A 93 26.98 -1.31 -2.66
C LYS A 93 26.15 -0.87 -3.86
N PRO A 94 26.75 -0.71 -5.05
CA PRO A 94 26.12 -0.12 -6.23
C PRO A 94 24.90 -0.89 -6.75
N GLU A 95 24.75 -2.15 -6.38
CA GLU A 95 23.61 -3.02 -6.67
C GLU A 95 22.38 -2.74 -5.79
N ARG A 96 22.56 -2.04 -4.66
CA ARG A 96 21.49 -1.72 -3.71
C ARG A 96 21.05 -0.27 -3.87
N ALA A 97 19.75 -0.09 -4.05
CA ALA A 97 19.17 1.25 -4.11
C ALA A 97 17.72 1.25 -3.61
N SER A 98 17.28 2.41 -3.15
CA SER A 98 15.87 2.72 -2.89
C SER A 98 15.37 3.75 -3.89
N ILE A 99 14.05 3.81 -4.09
CA ILE A 99 13.40 4.81 -4.96
C ILE A 99 12.33 5.55 -4.17
N MET A 100 12.20 6.85 -4.45
CA MET A 100 11.15 7.70 -3.88
C MET A 100 10.52 8.55 -4.99
N ALA A 101 9.20 8.66 -4.95
CA ALA A 101 8.40 9.62 -5.71
C ALA A 101 7.55 10.43 -4.71
N GLU A 102 7.18 11.65 -5.08
CA GLU A 102 6.44 12.56 -4.21
C GLU A 102 5.36 13.31 -5.01
N ILE A 103 4.16 13.46 -4.44
CA ILE A 103 3.16 14.42 -4.89
C ILE A 103 3.12 15.53 -3.85
N LYS A 104 3.56 16.74 -4.23
CA LYS A 104 3.64 17.84 -3.27
C LYS A 104 2.26 18.35 -2.89
N GLY A 105 1.98 18.37 -1.59
CA GLY A 105 0.83 19.08 -1.03
C GLY A 105 1.06 20.60 -0.94
N SER A 106 0.01 21.34 -0.60
CA SER A 106 0.09 22.79 -0.32
C SER A 106 0.79 23.12 1.00
N ASP A 107 0.80 22.18 1.93
CA ASP A 107 1.32 22.32 3.29
C ASP A 107 2.38 21.23 3.52
N PRO A 108 3.66 21.61 3.71
CA PRO A 108 4.77 20.68 3.83
C PRO A 108 4.85 20.00 5.20
N GLU A 109 4.02 20.38 6.18
CA GLU A 109 4.07 19.80 7.52
C GLU A 109 3.28 18.49 7.59
N GLY A 110 3.99 17.37 7.61
CA GLY A 110 3.39 16.03 7.71
C GLY A 110 2.91 15.48 6.37
N GLY A 111 2.42 14.26 6.39
CA GLY A 111 2.10 13.56 5.15
C GLY A 111 1.76 12.08 5.29
N LEU A 112 1.53 11.43 4.15
CA LEU A 112 1.35 9.99 4.06
C LEU A 112 2.50 9.36 3.28
N ILE A 113 3.19 8.41 3.90
CA ILE A 113 4.21 7.61 3.22
C ILE A 113 3.62 6.24 2.90
N LEU A 114 3.56 5.91 1.61
CA LEU A 114 3.39 4.53 1.15
C LEU A 114 4.78 3.90 1.09
N THR A 115 5.02 2.86 1.88
CA THR A 115 6.36 2.29 2.09
C THR A 115 6.38 0.81 1.78
N ASN A 116 7.40 0.39 1.04
CA ASN A 116 7.54 -0.96 0.53
C ASN A 116 9.02 -1.35 0.47
N HIS A 117 9.34 -2.59 0.84
CA HIS A 117 10.67 -3.15 0.59
C HIS A 117 10.68 -3.86 -0.77
N ILE A 118 11.80 -3.75 -1.49
CA ILE A 118 11.91 -4.25 -2.88
C ILE A 118 12.78 -5.50 -3.00
N ASP A 119 13.50 -5.85 -1.93
CA ASP A 119 14.24 -7.09 -1.81
C ASP A 119 13.30 -8.27 -1.54
N VAL A 120 13.83 -9.47 -1.74
CA VAL A 120 13.13 -10.70 -1.42
C VAL A 120 14.10 -11.70 -0.82
N VAL A 121 13.56 -12.66 -0.08
CA VAL A 121 14.34 -13.79 0.43
C VAL A 121 14.64 -14.80 -0.68
N GLU A 122 15.57 -15.69 -0.38
CA GLU A 122 15.93 -16.84 -1.20
C GLU A 122 14.71 -17.74 -1.50
N ALA A 123 14.80 -18.52 -2.58
CA ALA A 123 13.81 -19.54 -2.93
C ALA A 123 14.51 -20.70 -3.64
N ASP A 124 14.33 -21.92 -3.12
CA ASP A 124 14.80 -23.14 -3.79
C ASP A 124 13.80 -23.53 -4.89
N PRO A 125 14.20 -23.56 -6.18
CA PRO A 125 13.31 -23.97 -7.26
C PRO A 125 12.74 -25.38 -7.12
N ASN A 126 13.37 -26.28 -6.37
CA ASN A 126 12.89 -27.66 -6.18
C ASN A 126 11.68 -27.76 -5.23
N GLU A 127 11.45 -26.73 -4.42
CA GLU A 127 10.30 -26.66 -3.49
C GLU A 127 9.08 -25.98 -4.13
N TRP A 128 9.13 -25.67 -5.43
CA TRP A 128 8.10 -24.91 -6.11
C TRP A 128 7.54 -25.65 -7.32
N ASP A 129 6.22 -25.68 -7.43
CA ASP A 129 5.53 -26.15 -8.65
C ASP A 129 5.79 -25.21 -9.83
N GLU A 130 5.85 -23.90 -9.56
CA GLU A 130 6.17 -22.87 -10.55
C GLU A 130 7.50 -22.21 -10.22
N ALA A 131 8.37 -22.02 -11.21
CA ALA A 131 9.67 -21.39 -10.97
C ALA A 131 9.50 -20.06 -10.20
N PRO A 132 10.22 -19.86 -9.08
CA PRO A 132 9.90 -18.82 -8.10
C PRO A 132 9.98 -17.39 -8.66
N PHE A 133 10.76 -17.17 -9.71
CA PHE A 133 10.91 -15.85 -10.35
C PHE A 133 10.30 -15.82 -11.76
N SER A 134 9.35 -16.70 -12.06
CA SER A 134 8.65 -16.69 -13.35
C SER A 134 7.61 -15.56 -13.44
N GLY A 135 6.99 -15.21 -12.32
CA GLY A 135 5.82 -14.34 -12.30
C GLY A 135 4.71 -14.90 -13.19
N VAL A 136 4.45 -16.21 -13.10
CA VAL A 136 3.43 -16.86 -13.94
C VAL A 136 2.04 -16.59 -13.38
N ARG A 137 1.08 -16.33 -14.25
CA ARG A 137 -0.34 -16.23 -13.90
C ARG A 137 -1.07 -17.50 -14.28
N LYS A 138 -1.83 -18.07 -13.34
CA LYS A 138 -2.75 -19.19 -13.57
C LYS A 138 -4.13 -18.79 -13.05
N GLY A 139 -5.05 -18.50 -13.97
CA GLY A 139 -6.37 -17.98 -13.64
C GLY A 139 -6.29 -16.62 -12.93
N ASP A 140 -6.82 -16.58 -11.72
CA ASP A 140 -6.90 -15.39 -10.86
C ASP A 140 -5.66 -15.20 -9.95
N ARG A 141 -4.67 -16.11 -10.02
CA ARG A 141 -3.49 -16.08 -9.16
C ARG A 141 -2.20 -15.85 -9.94
N ILE A 142 -1.29 -15.08 -9.34
CA ILE A 142 0.08 -14.88 -9.82
C ILE A 142 1.02 -15.55 -8.82
N TYR A 143 1.92 -16.39 -9.34
CA TYR A 143 2.88 -17.15 -8.55
C TYR A 143 4.28 -16.56 -8.72
N GLY A 144 4.94 -16.33 -7.58
CA GLY A 144 6.34 -15.96 -7.54
C GLY A 144 6.81 -15.48 -6.16
N ARG A 145 8.10 -15.67 -5.88
CA ARG A 145 8.80 -15.09 -4.73
C ARG A 145 8.71 -13.57 -4.82
N GLY A 146 8.17 -12.95 -3.79
CA GLY A 146 7.91 -11.52 -3.74
C GLY A 146 6.45 -11.15 -3.97
N ALA A 147 5.61 -12.06 -4.48
CA ALA A 147 4.24 -11.73 -4.88
C ALA A 147 3.40 -11.24 -3.69
N VAL A 148 3.47 -11.96 -2.56
CA VAL A 148 2.82 -11.56 -1.32
C VAL A 148 3.72 -10.64 -0.48
N ASP A 149 5.02 -10.96 -0.37
CA ASP A 149 5.97 -10.22 0.47
C ASP A 149 7.13 -9.61 -0.36
N MET A 150 7.07 -8.33 -0.71
CA MET A 150 5.85 -7.49 -0.66
C MET A 150 5.60 -6.70 -1.95
N LYS A 151 6.10 -7.22 -3.08
CA LYS A 151 5.99 -6.58 -4.40
C LYS A 151 4.55 -6.43 -4.87
N GLY A 152 3.65 -7.34 -4.50
CA GLY A 152 2.22 -7.22 -4.80
C GLY A 152 1.60 -5.98 -4.15
N LEU A 153 1.85 -5.78 -2.85
CA LEU A 153 1.43 -4.56 -2.15
C LEU A 153 2.09 -3.31 -2.75
N GLY A 154 3.37 -3.40 -3.11
CA GLY A 154 4.09 -2.28 -3.72
C GLY A 154 3.49 -1.85 -5.07
N ILE A 155 3.02 -2.79 -5.89
CA ILE A 155 2.29 -2.47 -7.12
C ILE A 155 0.93 -1.84 -6.83
N MET A 156 0.20 -2.30 -5.81
CA MET A 156 -1.07 -1.66 -5.41
C MET A 156 -0.86 -0.23 -4.92
N GLU A 157 0.17 0.01 -4.12
CA GLU A 157 0.56 1.34 -3.66
C GLU A 157 0.98 2.24 -4.84
N LEU A 158 1.77 1.71 -5.77
CA LEU A 158 2.19 2.42 -6.99
C LEU A 158 0.98 2.86 -7.84
N TYR A 159 0.03 1.96 -8.08
CA TYR A 159 -1.16 2.28 -8.86
C TYR A 159 -2.09 3.24 -8.12
N THR A 160 -2.16 3.16 -6.79
CA THR A 160 -2.85 4.16 -5.96
C THR A 160 -2.22 5.54 -6.13
N PHE A 161 -0.88 5.63 -6.08
CA PHE A 161 -0.14 6.85 -6.33
C PHE A 161 -0.46 7.41 -7.73
N PHE A 162 -0.45 6.57 -8.77
CA PHE A 162 -0.79 6.98 -10.13
C PHE A 162 -2.21 7.52 -10.23
N LEU A 163 -3.19 6.86 -9.60
CA LEU A 163 -4.56 7.35 -9.58
C LEU A 163 -4.69 8.74 -8.93
N ILE A 164 -3.99 8.96 -7.81
CA ILE A 164 -3.98 10.27 -7.14
C ILE A 164 -3.32 11.31 -8.05
N HIS A 165 -2.15 11.02 -8.61
CA HIS A 165 -1.44 11.89 -9.54
C HIS A 165 -2.32 12.27 -10.75
N ASP A 166 -2.90 11.26 -11.41
CA ASP A 166 -3.67 11.40 -12.64
C ASP A 166 -5.04 12.07 -12.42
N SER A 167 -5.55 12.07 -11.18
CA SER A 167 -6.77 12.82 -10.82
C SER A 167 -6.56 14.33 -10.78
N GLY A 168 -5.30 14.80 -10.66
CA GLY A 168 -4.97 16.21 -10.49
C GLY A 168 -5.45 16.83 -9.17
N ILE A 169 -5.92 16.02 -8.21
CA ILE A 169 -6.37 16.50 -6.91
C ILE A 169 -5.25 17.27 -6.20
N LYS A 170 -5.61 18.41 -5.60
CA LYS A 170 -4.67 19.20 -4.79
C LYS A 170 -4.66 18.65 -3.38
N LEU A 171 -3.58 17.94 -3.04
CA LEU A 171 -3.37 17.43 -1.69
C LEU A 171 -3.05 18.59 -0.75
N LYS A 172 -3.63 18.56 0.46
CA LYS A 172 -3.27 19.52 1.49
C LYS A 172 -1.88 19.20 2.04
N LYS A 173 -1.66 17.95 2.43
CA LYS A 173 -0.39 17.40 2.94
C LYS A 173 0.34 16.64 1.84
N THR A 174 1.66 16.49 1.97
CA THR A 174 2.49 15.70 1.05
C THR A 174 2.28 14.20 1.24
#